data_AF-A0A345HB47-F1
#
_entry.id   AF-A0A345HB47-F1
#
_cell.length_a   1.000
_cell.length_b   1.000
_cell.length_c   1.000
_cell.angle_alpha   90.00
_cell.angle_beta   90.00
_cell.angle_gamma   90.00
#
_symmetry.space_group_name_H-M   'P 1'
#
loop_
_entity.id
_entity.type
_entity.pdbx_description
1 polymer ?
#
loop_
_entity_poly.entity_id
_entity_poly.type
_entity_poly.pdbx_seq_one_letter_code
_entity_poly.pdbx_strand_id
1 'polypeptide(L)'
;MNTREARSSFHLLEFSIVLLLLGLRFSLIQNILFDIKHKRFKKEFDIGFTKFGKWKQLPNIEYISVFQQGVSSDSDGDGRKSYGIIYNVNVWHQTSKHFTIYSNTESDPALEMGKHIAASLNTDLLDATDPHNRIWIEPEKE
;
A
#
# COMPACT_ATOMS: atom_id res chain seq x y z
N MET A 1 3.57 45.89 20.38
CA MET A 1 4.11 44.87 19.44
C MET A 1 4.22 45.51 18.07
N ASN A 2 5.39 45.47 17.44
CA ASN A 2 5.62 46.12 16.14
C ASN A 2 4.89 45.32 15.03
N THR A 3 4.27 46.01 14.07
CA THR A 3 3.49 45.37 13.00
C THR A 3 4.35 44.44 12.13
N ARG A 4 5.65 44.74 12.00
CA ARG A 4 6.63 43.87 11.34
C ARG A 4 6.89 42.56 12.09
N GLU A 5 7.00 42.62 13.42
CA GLU A 5 7.22 41.44 14.27
C GLU A 5 5.99 40.54 14.25
N ALA A 6 4.79 41.12 14.41
CA ALA A 6 3.53 40.38 14.34
C ALA A 6 3.40 39.63 13.02
N ARG A 7 3.66 40.29 11.88
CA ARG A 7 3.62 39.67 10.55
C ARG A 7 4.64 38.53 10.40
N SER A 8 5.85 38.71 10.93
CA SER A 8 6.87 37.64 10.91
C SER A 8 6.45 36.43 11.75
N SER A 9 5.85 36.65 12.92
CA SER A 9 5.35 35.57 13.77
C SER A 9 4.22 34.80 13.10
N PHE A 10 3.33 35.49 12.38
CA PHE A 10 2.29 34.84 11.57
C PHE A 10 2.88 33.93 10.48
N HIS A 11 3.90 34.39 9.75
CA HIS A 11 4.56 33.57 8.72
C HIS A 11 5.29 32.34 9.32
N LEU A 12 5.92 32.49 10.49
CA LEU A 12 6.54 31.34 11.18
C LEU A 12 5.49 30.32 11.62
N LEU A 13 4.35 30.77 12.13
CA LEU A 13 3.24 29.89 12.49
C LEU A 13 2.70 29.14 11.26
N GLU A 14 2.47 29.85 10.17
CA GLU A 14 2.01 29.28 8.90
C GLU A 14 2.98 28.20 8.39
N PHE A 15 4.28 28.51 8.35
CA PHE A 15 5.31 27.56 7.94
C PHE A 15 5.36 26.34 8.87
N SER A 16 5.23 26.54 10.18
CA SER A 16 5.22 25.46 11.17
C SER A 16 4.02 24.53 10.98
N ILE A 17 2.84 25.07 10.65
CA ILE A 17 1.63 24.28 10.35
C ILE A 17 1.88 23.43 9.10
N VAL A 18 2.48 23.99 8.05
CA VAL A 18 2.80 23.23 6.83
C VAL A 18 3.76 22.08 7.13
N LEU A 19 4.84 22.34 7.86
CA LEU A 19 5.80 21.30 8.25
C LEU A 19 5.16 20.22 9.13
N LEU A 20 4.27 20.61 10.06
CA LEU A 20 3.54 19.66 10.90
C LEU A 20 2.64 18.75 10.05
N LEU A 21 1.89 19.31 9.09
CA LEU A 21 1.04 18.52 8.20
C LEU A 21 1.85 17.55 7.33
N LEU A 22 3.00 17.99 6.82
CA LEU A 22 3.93 17.13 6.08
C LEU A 22 4.50 16.01 6.97
N GLY A 23 4.91 16.35 8.20
CA GLY A 23 5.40 15.38 9.17
C GLY A 23 4.35 14.32 9.52
N LEU A 24 3.09 14.74 9.75
CA LEU A 24 1.98 13.83 9.99
C LEU A 24 1.70 12.94 8.76
N ARG A 25 1.79 13.50 7.54
CA ARG A 25 1.62 12.73 6.31
C ARG A 25 2.69 11.66 6.15
N PHE A 26 3.96 11.97 6.42
CA PHE A 26 5.05 10.99 6.35
C PHE A 26 5.07 10.00 7.51
N SER A 27 4.44 10.35 8.63
CA SER A 27 4.27 9.44 9.77
C SER A 27 3.10 8.48 9.62
N LEU A 28 2.26 8.64 8.58
CA LEU A 28 1.11 7.80 8.33
C LEU A 28 1.56 6.42 7.84
N ILE A 29 1.32 5.39 8.64
CA ILE A 29 1.57 4.00 8.29
C ILE A 29 0.23 3.35 7.93
N GLN A 30 0.17 2.63 6.80
CA GLN A 30 -1.00 1.84 6.43
C GLN A 30 -0.73 0.36 6.69
N ASN A 31 -1.49 -0.24 7.60
CA ASN A 31 -1.48 -1.67 7.89
C ASN A 31 -2.70 -2.36 7.28
N ILE A 32 -2.56 -3.62 6.91
CA ILE A 32 -3.66 -4.46 6.45
C ILE A 32 -3.69 -5.69 7.33
N LEU A 33 -4.76 -5.81 8.12
CA LEU A 33 -4.93 -6.86 9.10
C LEU A 33 -5.97 -7.85 8.61
N PHE A 34 -5.62 -9.14 8.65
CA PHE A 34 -6.52 -10.24 8.33
C PHE A 34 -6.91 -10.99 9.61
N ASP A 35 -8.20 -11.16 9.81
CA ASP A 35 -8.79 -12.02 10.83
C ASP A 35 -9.38 -13.25 10.12
N ILE A 36 -8.52 -14.25 9.89
CA ILE A 36 -8.84 -15.47 9.14
C ILE A 36 -9.96 -16.24 9.84
N LYS A 37 -9.91 -16.32 11.17
CA LYS A 37 -10.88 -17.05 11.99
C LYS A 37 -12.30 -16.50 11.83
N HIS A 38 -12.48 -15.19 11.84
CA HIS A 38 -13.79 -14.56 11.68
C HIS A 38 -14.08 -14.11 10.24
N LYS A 39 -13.18 -14.40 9.29
CA LYS A 39 -13.25 -13.98 7.89
C LYS A 39 -13.48 -12.47 7.75
N ARG A 40 -12.63 -11.66 8.37
CA ARG A 40 -12.68 -10.19 8.29
C ARG A 40 -11.33 -9.61 7.93
N PHE A 41 -11.33 -8.41 7.38
CA PHE A 41 -10.11 -7.63 7.17
C PHE A 41 -10.30 -6.18 7.61
N LYS A 42 -9.19 -5.50 7.89
CA LYS A 42 -9.17 -4.10 8.27
C LYS A 42 -7.98 -3.41 7.61
N LYS A 43 -8.27 -2.31 6.90
CA LYS A 43 -7.25 -1.31 6.56
C LYS A 43 -7.13 -0.37 7.76
N GLU A 44 -5.95 -0.33 8.35
CA GLU A 44 -5.64 0.44 9.54
C GLU A 44 -4.62 1.52 9.18
N PHE A 45 -4.87 2.74 9.63
CA PHE A 45 -3.96 3.88 9.50
C PHE A 45 -3.44 4.26 10.87
N ASP A 46 -2.12 4.23 11.02
CA ASP A 46 -1.44 4.54 12.26
C ASP A 46 -0.70 5.87 12.12
N ILE A 47 -0.86 6.73 13.13
CA ILE A 47 -0.07 7.96 13.29
C ILE A 47 0.46 7.94 14.72
N GLY A 48 1.73 7.54 14.87
CA GLY A 48 2.33 7.30 16.18
C GLY A 48 1.53 6.27 16.99
N PHE A 49 1.03 6.66 18.16
CA PHE A 49 0.28 5.78 19.06
C PHE A 49 -1.19 5.61 18.70
N THR A 50 -1.72 6.40 17.76
CA THR A 50 -3.15 6.38 17.43
C THR A 50 -3.39 5.57 16.16
N LYS A 51 -4.34 4.63 16.24
CA LYS A 51 -4.71 3.71 15.17
C LYS A 51 -6.16 3.92 14.75
N PHE A 52 -6.41 4.01 13.44
CA PHE A 52 -7.75 4.23 12.89
C PHE A 52 -8.08 3.21 11.81
N GLY A 53 -9.22 2.53 11.93
CA GLY A 53 -9.68 1.60 10.90
C GLY A 53 -10.90 0.81 11.35
N LYS A 54 -11.71 0.36 10.39
CA LYS A 54 -12.92 -0.43 10.67
C LYS A 54 -12.77 -1.83 10.09
N TRP A 55 -13.14 -2.83 10.88
CA TRP A 55 -13.27 -4.21 10.40
C TRP A 55 -14.38 -4.30 9.36
N LYS A 56 -14.10 -5.01 8.28
CA LYS A 56 -15.04 -5.31 7.20
C LYS A 56 -15.04 -6.82 6.98
N GLN A 57 -16.15 -7.36 6.48
CA GLN A 57 -16.19 -8.76 6.09
C GLN A 57 -15.21 -9.01 4.95
N LEU A 58 -14.44 -10.10 5.06
CA LEU A 58 -13.55 -10.55 4.01
C LEU A 58 -14.42 -11.04 2.85
N PRO A 59 -14.25 -10.49 1.63
CA PRO A 59 -14.95 -11.02 0.47
C PRO A 59 -14.48 -12.45 0.17
N ASN A 60 -15.23 -13.17 -0.65
CA ASN A 60 -14.74 -14.45 -1.15
C ASN A 60 -13.50 -14.20 -2.02
N ILE A 61 -12.35 -14.69 -1.56
CA ILE A 61 -11.07 -14.53 -2.23
C ILE A 61 -10.97 -15.60 -3.30
N GLU A 62 -10.62 -15.19 -4.51
CA GLU A 62 -10.49 -16.10 -5.64
C GLU A 62 -9.06 -16.55 -5.84
N TYR A 63 -8.11 -15.61 -5.76
CA TYR A 63 -6.68 -15.86 -5.85
C TYR A 63 -5.89 -14.64 -5.39
N ILE A 64 -4.59 -14.85 -5.13
CA ILE A 64 -3.59 -13.80 -4.96
C ILE A 64 -2.84 -13.65 -6.27
N SER A 65 -2.46 -12.43 -6.65
CA SER A 65 -1.54 -12.23 -7.77
C SER A 65 -0.40 -11.31 -7.41
N VAL A 66 0.78 -11.56 -7.96
CA VAL A 66 1.89 -10.60 -7.95
C VAL A 66 2.08 -10.08 -9.35
N PHE A 67 1.86 -8.78 -9.57
CA PHE A 67 1.92 -8.20 -10.91
C PHE A 67 2.90 -7.03 -10.99
N GLN A 68 3.62 -6.95 -12.11
CA GLN A 68 4.47 -5.82 -12.42
C GLN A 68 3.64 -4.64 -12.95
N GLN A 69 3.87 -3.45 -12.39
CA GLN A 69 3.27 -2.20 -12.82
C GLN A 69 4.35 -1.18 -13.13
N GLY A 70 4.32 -0.60 -14.33
CA GLY A 70 5.10 0.59 -14.66
C GLY A 70 4.52 1.80 -13.94
N VAL A 71 5.37 2.54 -13.22
CA VAL A 71 5.04 3.81 -12.59
C VAL A 71 5.75 4.94 -13.31
N SER A 72 5.06 6.06 -13.52
CA SER A 72 5.66 7.27 -14.07
C SER A 72 5.36 8.43 -13.13
N SER A 73 6.40 9.15 -12.72
CA SER A 73 6.29 10.28 -11.79
C SER A 73 7.08 11.47 -12.33
N ASP A 74 6.49 12.65 -12.28
CA ASP A 74 7.18 13.93 -12.48
C ASP A 74 7.31 14.57 -11.09
N SER A 75 8.41 14.25 -10.42
CA SER A 75 8.56 14.50 -8.98
C SER A 75 8.96 15.96 -8.68
N ASP A 76 9.58 16.63 -9.64
CA ASP A 76 10.12 17.99 -9.55
C ASP A 76 9.33 19.02 -10.38
N GLY A 77 8.35 18.57 -11.19
CA GLY A 77 7.45 19.45 -11.95
C GLY A 77 8.11 20.08 -13.18
N ASP A 78 9.22 19.50 -13.65
CA ASP A 78 9.97 19.98 -14.81
C ASP A 78 9.40 19.46 -16.15
N GLY A 79 8.35 18.62 -16.08
CA GLY A 79 7.72 17.99 -17.23
C GLY A 79 8.37 16.68 -17.67
N ARG A 80 9.46 16.24 -17.01
CA ARG A 80 10.13 14.96 -17.28
C ARG A 80 9.61 13.88 -16.35
N LYS A 81 9.12 12.80 -16.95
CA LYS A 81 8.68 11.63 -16.20
C LYS A 81 9.86 10.72 -15.92
N SER A 82 10.10 10.44 -14.64
CA SER A 82 10.87 9.28 -14.21
C SER A 82 10.01 8.03 -14.32
N TYR A 83 10.58 6.97 -14.87
CA TYR A 83 9.91 5.67 -15.02
C TYR A 83 10.51 4.69 -14.02
N GLY A 84 9.64 3.99 -13.31
CA GLY A 84 9.99 2.94 -12.37
C GLY A 84 9.10 1.73 -12.56
N ILE A 85 9.46 0.67 -11.86
CA ILE A 85 8.68 -0.56 -11.80
C ILE A 85 8.32 -0.80 -10.34
N ILE A 86 7.06 -1.18 -10.09
CA ILE A 86 6.61 -1.69 -8.80
C ILE A 86 5.96 -3.05 -9.00
N TYR A 87 6.14 -3.94 -8.05
CA TYR A 87 5.49 -5.24 -7.98
C TYR A 87 4.44 -5.18 -6.88
N ASN A 88 3.19 -5.42 -7.25
CA ASN A 88 2.04 -5.33 -6.36
C ASN A 88 1.49 -6.72 -6.09
N VAL A 89 1.26 -7.01 -4.81
CA VAL A 89 0.54 -8.19 -4.36
C VAL A 89 -0.93 -7.82 -4.18
N ASN A 90 -1.78 -8.41 -5.00
CA ASN A 90 -3.21 -8.15 -5.04
C ASN A 90 -4.00 -9.34 -4.52
N VAL A 91 -5.05 -9.04 -3.76
CA VAL A 91 -6.10 -10.01 -3.40
C VAL A 91 -7.26 -9.82 -4.36
N TRP A 92 -7.52 -10.81 -5.22
CA TRP A 92 -8.64 -10.79 -6.16
C TRP A 92 -9.89 -11.38 -5.53
N HIS A 93 -11.03 -10.74 -5.80
CA HIS A 93 -12.34 -11.14 -5.32
C HIS A 93 -13.44 -10.64 -6.26
N GLN A 94 -14.59 -11.30 -6.25
CA GLN A 94 -15.75 -10.87 -7.07
C GLN A 94 -15.38 -10.68 -8.56
N THR A 95 -14.60 -11.62 -9.10
CA THR A 95 -14.23 -11.83 -10.51
C THR A 95 -13.29 -10.78 -11.11
N SER A 96 -13.45 -9.50 -10.76
CA SER A 96 -12.68 -8.41 -11.37
C SER A 96 -12.21 -7.35 -10.38
N LYS A 97 -12.58 -7.47 -9.10
CA LYS A 97 -12.16 -6.52 -8.08
C LYS A 97 -10.93 -7.06 -7.38
N HIS A 98 -10.05 -6.14 -7.02
CA HIS A 98 -8.92 -6.47 -6.18
C HIS A 98 -8.59 -5.31 -5.27
N PHE A 99 -7.80 -5.62 -4.25
CA PHE A 99 -7.09 -4.59 -3.49
C PHE A 99 -5.64 -5.02 -3.32
N THR A 100 -4.74 -4.08 -3.52
CA THR A 100 -3.31 -4.27 -3.27
C THR A 100 -3.07 -4.27 -1.78
N ILE A 101 -2.31 -5.26 -1.32
CA ILE A 101 -1.98 -5.43 0.10
C ILE A 101 -0.50 -5.25 0.42
N TYR A 102 0.35 -5.39 -0.58
CA TYR A 102 1.77 -5.16 -0.48
C TYR A 102 2.31 -4.69 -1.82
N SER A 103 3.33 -3.84 -1.78
CA SER A 103 4.02 -3.34 -2.96
C SER A 103 5.51 -3.29 -2.66
N ASN A 104 6.34 -3.67 -3.63
CA ASN A 104 7.79 -3.57 -3.52
C ASN A 104 8.39 -3.14 -4.87
N THR A 105 9.56 -2.53 -4.88
CA THR A 105 10.31 -2.22 -6.10
C THR A 105 11.04 -3.43 -6.68
N GLU A 106 11.20 -4.49 -5.89
CA GLU A 106 11.83 -5.75 -6.27
C GLU A 106 10.80 -6.87 -6.40
N SER A 107 11.00 -7.77 -7.36
CA SER A 107 10.09 -8.88 -7.66
C SER A 107 10.08 -9.92 -6.55
N ASP A 108 11.26 -10.31 -6.08
CA ASP A 108 11.41 -11.48 -5.20
C ASP A 108 10.72 -11.25 -3.85
N PRO A 109 10.89 -10.11 -3.15
CA PRO A 109 10.15 -9.85 -1.93
C PRO A 109 8.64 -9.78 -2.13
N ALA A 110 8.18 -9.32 -3.30
CA ALA A 110 6.75 -9.30 -3.62
C ALA A 110 6.20 -10.70 -3.87
N LEU A 111 6.97 -11.55 -4.57
CA LEU A 111 6.59 -12.94 -4.83
C LEU A 111 6.56 -13.78 -3.54
N GLU A 112 7.57 -13.66 -2.69
CA GLU A 112 7.61 -14.34 -1.39
C GLU A 112 6.44 -13.92 -0.49
N MET A 113 6.16 -12.62 -0.42
CA MET A 113 4.98 -12.11 0.29
C MET A 113 3.68 -12.69 -0.29
N GLY A 114 3.56 -12.74 -1.63
CA GLY A 114 2.44 -13.36 -2.33
C GLY A 114 2.23 -14.82 -1.94
N LYS A 115 3.30 -15.62 -1.88
CA LYS A 115 3.25 -17.03 -1.44
C LYS A 115 2.75 -17.16 0.00
N HIS A 116 3.31 -16.40 0.93
CA HIS A 116 2.90 -16.43 2.34
C HIS A 116 1.42 -16.09 2.52
N ILE A 117 0.92 -15.08 1.81
CA ILE A 117 -0.48 -14.68 1.89
C ILE A 117 -1.41 -15.72 1.25
N ALA A 118 -1.03 -16.27 0.09
CA ALA A 118 -1.79 -17.30 -0.59
C ALA A 118 -1.93 -18.57 0.26
N ALA A 119 -0.84 -19.00 0.91
CA ALA A 119 -0.86 -20.09 1.90
C ALA A 119 -1.79 -19.77 3.09
N SER A 120 -1.63 -18.59 3.71
CA SER A 120 -2.43 -18.16 4.87
C SER A 120 -3.93 -18.08 4.59
N LEU A 121 -4.30 -17.75 3.35
CA LEU A 121 -5.70 -17.63 2.91
C LEU A 121 -6.21 -18.91 2.22
N ASN A 122 -5.38 -19.94 2.09
CA ASN A 122 -5.65 -21.20 1.39
C ASN A 122 -6.26 -20.96 -0.01
N THR A 123 -5.56 -20.18 -0.83
CA THR A 123 -5.99 -19.78 -2.18
C THR A 123 -4.83 -19.87 -3.15
N ASP A 124 -5.10 -19.94 -4.45
CA ASP A 124 -4.05 -20.03 -5.46
C ASP A 124 -3.26 -18.71 -5.62
N LEU A 125 -2.02 -18.82 -6.11
CA LEU A 125 -1.16 -17.69 -6.43
C LEU A 125 -0.93 -17.60 -7.94
N LEU A 126 -1.15 -16.43 -8.52
CA LEU A 126 -0.78 -16.10 -9.88
C LEU A 126 0.49 -15.24 -9.88
N ASP A 127 1.60 -15.79 -10.34
CA ASP A 127 2.79 -15.02 -10.66
C ASP A 127 2.62 -14.37 -12.04
N ALA A 128 2.54 -13.04 -12.03
CA ALA A 128 2.50 -12.17 -13.20
C ALA A 128 3.57 -11.07 -13.08
N THR A 129 4.71 -11.39 -12.45
CA THR A 129 5.89 -10.53 -12.38
C THR A 129 6.49 -10.27 -13.75
N ASP A 130 6.34 -11.19 -14.71
CA ASP A 130 6.48 -10.93 -16.15
C ASP A 130 5.08 -10.73 -16.77
N PRO A 131 4.75 -9.54 -17.31
CA PRO A 131 3.46 -9.27 -17.95
C PRO A 131 3.11 -10.23 -19.10
N HIS A 132 4.12 -10.81 -19.75
CA HIS A 132 3.96 -11.71 -20.89
C HIS A 132 3.90 -13.19 -20.50
N ASN A 133 4.27 -13.52 -19.26
CA ASN A 133 4.32 -14.89 -18.76
C ASN A 133 3.65 -15.00 -17.40
N ARG A 134 2.44 -15.56 -17.39
CA ARG A 134 1.63 -15.71 -16.18
C ARG A 134 1.58 -17.17 -15.78
N ILE A 135 2.04 -17.48 -14.58
CA ILE A 135 2.19 -18.84 -14.07
C ILE A 135 1.39 -18.98 -12.78
N TRP A 136 0.58 -20.02 -12.69
CA TRP A 136 -0.07 -20.40 -11.44
C TRP A 136 0.90 -21.18 -10.58
N ILE A 137 1.08 -20.75 -9.34
CA ILE A 137 1.91 -21.39 -8.34
C ILE A 137 0.98 -21.94 -7.26
N GLU A 138 1.13 -23.21 -6.94
CA GLU A 138 0.46 -23.79 -5.78
C GLU A 138 1.26 -23.40 -4.53
N PRO A 139 0.69 -22.63 -3.59
CA PRO A 139 1.38 -22.29 -2.37
C PRO A 139 1.51 -23.54 -1.48
N GLU A 140 2.67 -23.66 -0.82
CA GLU A 140 2.88 -24.68 0.19
C GLU A 140 1.95 -24.39 1.38
N LYS A 141 1.00 -25.29 1.64
CA LYS A 141 -0.04 -25.10 2.65
C LYS A 141 0.52 -25.52 4.01
N GLU A 142 0.53 -24.59 4.96
CA GLU A 142 0.83 -24.86 6.37
C GLU A 142 -0.31 -25.60 7.09
#